data_AF-A0A496B6L0-F1
#
_entry.id   AF-A0A496B6L0-F1
#
_cell.length_a   1.000
_cell.length_b   1.000
_cell.length_c   1.000
_cell.angle_alpha   90.00
_cell.angle_beta   90.00
_cell.angle_gamma   90.00
#
_symmetry.space_group_name_H-M   'P 1'
#
loop_
_entity.id
_entity.type
_entity.pdbx_description
1 polymer ?
#
loop_
_entity_poly.entity_id
_entity_poly.type
_entity_poly.pdbx_seq_one_letter_code
_entity_poly.pdbx_strand_id
1 'polypeptide(L)'
;MKLSQGGPASTWKGEYYLLYELQTHAIDLLRWFGGEIVAVCAQMAKPRAHEAREGEEACYTSMAISFRYETEVVATLMASWDSDFIHPIEHLEICGSDGEIVVDNVLTRATLMKRNSQVVEEYRPSIFRDEQLAFNGTFALRMAALVDDLLADQPPAPTGRDGLQALRITEAIVESWKEKREVTVKID
;
A
#
# COMPACT_ATOMS: atom_id res chain seq x y z
N MET A 1 -6.99 -20.54 -3.28
CA MET A 1 -6.49 -19.51 -4.21
C MET A 1 -5.01 -19.35 -3.95
N LYS A 2 -4.13 -19.84 -4.85
CA LYS A 2 -2.69 -19.61 -4.73
C LYS A 2 -2.48 -18.15 -5.10
N LEU A 3 -2.26 -17.27 -4.10
CA LEU A 3 -1.75 -15.93 -4.37
C LEU A 3 -0.45 -16.14 -5.14
N SER A 4 -0.39 -15.67 -6.40
CA SER A 4 0.80 -15.80 -7.22
C SER A 4 1.89 -14.88 -6.65
N GLN A 5 2.63 -15.39 -5.66
CA GLN A 5 3.88 -14.76 -5.26
C GLN A 5 4.77 -14.68 -6.51
N GLY A 6 5.23 -13.48 -6.83
CA GLY A 6 5.99 -13.14 -8.04
C GLY A 6 5.22 -12.30 -9.06
N GLY A 7 3.88 -12.28 -8.99
CA GLY A 7 3.01 -11.71 -10.02
C GLY A 7 3.29 -12.23 -11.44
N PRO A 8 2.40 -12.03 -12.41
CA PRO A 8 2.70 -12.40 -13.77
C PRO A 8 3.52 -11.30 -14.48
N ALA A 9 4.46 -11.70 -15.36
CA ALA A 9 5.20 -10.76 -16.20
C ALA A 9 4.34 -10.13 -17.31
N SER A 10 3.23 -10.78 -17.66
CA SER A 10 2.22 -10.31 -18.62
C SER A 10 0.82 -10.70 -18.18
N THR A 11 -0.21 -10.00 -18.65
CA THR A 11 -1.60 -10.31 -18.29
C THR A 11 -2.59 -9.73 -19.29
N TRP A 12 -3.75 -10.38 -19.41
CA TRP A 12 -4.90 -9.83 -20.14
C TRP A 12 -5.59 -8.68 -19.39
N LYS A 13 -5.29 -8.50 -18.09
CA LYS A 13 -5.87 -7.41 -17.26
C LYS A 13 -5.27 -6.03 -17.54
N GLY A 14 -4.25 -5.94 -18.39
CA GLY A 14 -3.58 -4.69 -18.78
C GLY A 14 -2.24 -4.45 -18.08
N GLU A 15 -1.42 -3.58 -18.67
CA GLU A 15 -0.03 -3.36 -18.25
C GLU A 15 0.15 -2.80 -16.82
N TYR A 16 -0.87 -2.18 -16.23
CA TYR A 16 -0.82 -1.59 -14.87
C TYR A 16 -1.27 -2.54 -13.76
N TYR A 17 -1.29 -3.86 -14.00
CA TYR A 17 -1.91 -4.82 -13.09
C TYR A 17 -1.39 -4.77 -11.64
N LEU A 18 -0.07 -4.66 -11.42
CA LEU A 18 0.52 -4.53 -10.07
C LEU A 18 -0.03 -3.31 -9.32
N LEU A 19 -0.20 -2.18 -10.01
CA LEU A 19 -0.68 -0.93 -9.44
C LEU A 19 -2.12 -1.08 -8.93
N TYR A 20 -3.03 -1.62 -9.75
CA TYR A 20 -4.43 -1.79 -9.35
C TYR A 20 -4.65 -2.92 -8.35
N GLU A 21 -3.94 -4.04 -8.49
CA GLU A 21 -4.16 -5.23 -7.66
C GLU A 21 -3.62 -5.08 -6.24
N LEU A 22 -2.42 -4.49 -6.09
CA LEU A 22 -1.74 -4.45 -4.80
C LEU A 22 -1.52 -3.04 -4.27
N GLN A 23 -1.18 -2.09 -5.14
CA GLN A 23 -0.77 -0.76 -4.64
C GLN A 23 -1.96 0.10 -4.22
N THR A 24 -3.18 -0.25 -4.58
CA THR A 24 -4.40 0.35 -4.01
C THR A 24 -4.46 0.16 -2.49
N HIS A 25 -3.98 -0.97 -1.97
CA HIS A 25 -3.86 -1.21 -0.52
C HIS A 25 -2.80 -0.31 0.13
N ALA A 26 -1.62 -0.22 -0.47
CA ALA A 26 -0.54 0.64 0.03
C ALA A 26 -0.92 2.13 -0.02
N ILE A 27 -1.62 2.56 -1.08
CA ILE A 27 -2.15 3.93 -1.22
C ILE A 27 -3.14 4.24 -0.10
N ASP A 28 -4.03 3.32 0.25
CA ASP A 28 -4.98 3.52 1.35
C ASP A 28 -4.29 3.62 2.71
N LEU A 29 -3.26 2.79 2.96
CA LEU A 29 -2.43 2.89 4.17
C LEU A 29 -1.66 4.21 4.24
N LEU A 30 -1.08 4.66 3.13
CA LEU A 30 -0.42 5.96 3.03
C LEU A 30 -1.39 7.10 3.35
N ARG A 31 -2.64 7.05 2.86
CA ARG A 31 -3.68 8.01 3.23
C ARG A 31 -4.03 7.95 4.70
N TRP A 32 -4.16 6.75 5.26
CA TRP A 32 -4.49 6.53 6.67
C TRP A 32 -3.46 7.18 7.62
N PHE A 33 -2.17 7.06 7.31
CA PHE A 33 -1.10 7.59 8.16
C PHE A 33 -0.71 9.05 7.83
N GLY A 34 -0.72 9.43 6.54
CA GLY A 34 -0.21 10.72 6.08
C GLY A 34 -1.28 11.78 5.81
N GLY A 35 -2.55 11.40 5.74
CA GLY A 35 -3.66 12.27 5.32
C GLY A 35 -3.88 12.27 3.81
N GLU A 36 -4.55 13.29 3.28
CA GLU A 36 -4.90 13.31 1.87
C GLU A 36 -3.73 13.67 0.95
N ILE A 37 -3.61 12.89 -0.13
CA ILE A 37 -2.58 13.01 -1.15
C ILE A 37 -3.07 14.01 -2.21
N VAL A 38 -2.30 15.07 -2.44
CA VAL A 38 -2.63 16.15 -3.38
C VAL A 38 -1.87 16.05 -4.70
N ALA A 39 -0.75 15.33 -4.76
CA ALA A 39 0.02 15.16 -5.98
C ALA A 39 0.92 13.92 -5.97
N VAL A 40 1.23 13.41 -7.17
CA VAL A 40 2.05 12.21 -7.37
C VAL A 40 3.04 12.38 -8.53
N CYS A 41 4.20 11.71 -8.43
CA CYS A 41 5.13 11.52 -9.54
C CYS A 41 5.59 10.06 -9.61
N ALA A 42 5.48 9.42 -10.78
CA ALA A 42 5.67 7.98 -10.92
C ALA A 42 6.77 7.59 -11.93
N GLN A 43 7.55 6.57 -11.58
CA GLN A 43 8.47 5.85 -12.45
C GLN A 43 8.11 4.36 -12.43
N MET A 44 8.00 3.72 -13.59
CA MET A 44 7.58 2.33 -13.73
C MET A 44 8.48 1.59 -14.72
N ALA A 45 8.69 0.30 -14.50
CA ALA A 45 9.55 -0.54 -15.33
C ALA A 45 8.96 -1.93 -15.58
N LYS A 46 9.34 -2.53 -16.72
CA LYS A 46 8.97 -3.89 -17.13
C LYS A 46 10.22 -4.78 -17.30
N PRO A 47 11.05 -4.99 -16.26
CA PRO A 47 12.31 -5.75 -16.41
C PRO A 47 12.09 -7.19 -16.91
N ARG A 48 10.94 -7.81 -16.59
CA ARG A 48 10.55 -9.14 -17.07
C ARG A 48 9.73 -9.13 -18.36
N ALA A 49 9.73 -8.05 -19.15
CA ALA A 49 8.97 -7.99 -20.40
C ALA A 49 9.31 -9.13 -21.39
N HIS A 50 10.53 -9.65 -21.33
CA HIS A 50 10.98 -10.78 -22.16
C HIS A 50 10.32 -12.12 -21.79
N GLU A 51 9.68 -12.21 -20.62
CA GLU A 51 8.92 -13.39 -20.16
C GLU A 51 7.43 -13.30 -20.53
N ALA A 52 7.01 -12.24 -21.23
CA ALA A 52 5.63 -12.05 -21.62
C ALA A 52 5.13 -13.18 -22.52
N ARG A 53 3.92 -13.67 -22.24
CA ARG A 53 3.28 -14.71 -23.06
C ARG A 53 2.83 -14.12 -24.39
N GLU A 54 2.86 -14.95 -25.43
CA GLU A 54 2.34 -14.58 -26.74
C GLU A 54 0.87 -14.15 -26.62
N GLY A 55 0.55 -12.95 -27.13
CA GLY A 55 -0.80 -12.38 -27.10
C GLY A 55 -1.17 -11.64 -25.80
N GLU A 56 -0.27 -11.53 -24.81
CA GLU A 56 -0.48 -10.73 -23.60
C GLU A 56 0.40 -9.47 -23.56
N GLU A 57 -0.07 -8.42 -22.88
CA GLU A 57 0.74 -7.22 -22.63
C GLU A 57 1.66 -7.43 -21.44
N ALA A 58 2.93 -7.05 -21.60
CA ALA A 58 3.89 -7.02 -20.49
C ALA A 58 3.43 -6.04 -19.40
N CYS A 59 3.54 -6.45 -18.13
CA CYS A 59 3.18 -5.64 -16.97
C CYS A 59 4.32 -4.71 -16.54
N TYR A 60 3.98 -3.56 -15.98
CA TYR A 60 4.87 -2.85 -15.07
C TYR A 60 4.97 -3.62 -13.77
N THR A 61 6.10 -4.28 -13.57
CA THR A 61 6.36 -5.15 -12.42
C THR A 61 7.23 -4.49 -11.36
N SER A 62 7.76 -3.30 -11.62
CA SER A 62 8.49 -2.48 -10.66
C SER A 62 8.09 -1.01 -10.79
N MET A 63 7.95 -0.31 -9.66
CA MET A 63 7.61 1.11 -9.62
C MET A 63 8.20 1.82 -8.40
N ALA A 64 8.48 3.10 -8.58
CA ALA A 64 8.81 4.06 -7.53
C ALA A 64 7.93 5.29 -7.72
N ILE A 65 7.22 5.68 -6.67
CA ILE A 65 6.19 6.72 -6.72
C ILE A 65 6.41 7.67 -5.55
N SER A 66 6.55 8.96 -5.81
CA SER A 66 6.57 9.99 -4.77
C SER A 66 5.19 10.60 -4.60
N PHE A 67 4.80 10.88 -3.37
CA PHE A 67 3.53 11.50 -2.99
C PHE A 67 3.78 12.79 -2.22
N ARG A 68 2.92 13.77 -2.46
CA ARG A 68 2.83 15.00 -1.66
C ARG A 68 1.43 15.09 -1.07
N TYR A 69 1.38 15.44 0.20
CA TYR A 69 0.15 15.54 0.98
C TYR A 69 -0.28 16.99 1.13
N GLU A 70 -1.52 17.22 1.55
CA GLU A 70 -2.02 18.57 1.86
C GLU A 70 -1.22 19.24 3.00
N THR A 71 -0.63 18.43 3.90
CA THR A 71 0.08 18.86 5.11
C THR A 71 1.59 19.01 4.93
N GLU A 72 2.08 19.21 3.71
CA GLU A 72 3.52 19.23 3.35
C GLU A 72 4.30 17.94 3.67
N VAL A 73 3.64 16.90 4.18
CA VAL A 73 4.20 15.55 4.28
C VAL A 73 4.54 15.06 2.87
N VAL A 74 5.59 14.24 2.77
CA VAL A 74 5.98 13.53 1.55
C VAL A 74 6.16 12.06 1.85
N ALA A 75 5.90 11.21 0.86
CA ALA A 75 6.14 9.77 0.97
C ALA A 75 6.70 9.21 -0.32
N THR A 76 7.30 8.03 -0.24
CA THR A 76 7.69 7.22 -1.40
C THR A 76 7.11 5.82 -1.25
N LEU A 77 6.45 5.33 -2.29
CA LEU A 77 6.08 3.92 -2.45
C LEU A 77 7.03 3.29 -3.45
N MET A 78 7.72 2.24 -3.00
CA MET A 78 8.49 1.35 -3.86
C MET A 78 7.81 0.00 -3.86
N ALA A 79 7.48 -0.50 -5.05
CA ALA A 79 6.82 -1.79 -5.19
C ALA A 79 7.43 -2.58 -6.34
N SER A 80 7.62 -3.88 -6.12
CA SER A 80 8.14 -4.78 -7.14
C SER A 80 7.59 -6.18 -6.98
N TRP A 81 7.23 -6.79 -8.10
CA TRP A 81 6.99 -8.22 -8.25
C TRP A 81 8.24 -8.97 -8.69
N ASP A 82 9.34 -8.27 -8.94
CA ASP A 82 10.59 -8.83 -9.44
C ASP A 82 11.53 -9.26 -8.30
N SER A 83 11.16 -8.96 -7.06
CA SER A 83 11.88 -9.38 -5.85
C SER A 83 11.43 -10.75 -5.37
N ASP A 84 12.30 -11.45 -4.65
CA ASP A 84 11.97 -12.74 -4.02
C ASP A 84 11.09 -12.51 -2.78
N PHE A 85 10.03 -13.28 -2.60
CA PHE A 85 9.00 -13.09 -1.57
C PHE A 85 9.44 -13.55 -0.17
N ILE A 86 10.76 -13.62 0.06
CA ILE A 86 11.39 -13.86 1.36
C ILE A 86 11.62 -12.57 2.16
N HIS A 87 11.45 -11.40 1.54
CA HIS A 87 11.43 -10.12 2.23
C HIS A 87 10.03 -9.83 2.80
N PRO A 88 9.88 -8.87 3.74
CA PRO A 88 8.57 -8.47 4.20
C PRO A 88 7.66 -8.07 3.04
N ILE A 89 6.43 -8.58 3.00
CA ILE A 89 5.48 -8.27 1.93
C ILE A 89 5.14 -6.76 1.90
N GLU A 90 5.17 -6.14 3.06
CA GLU A 90 5.03 -4.70 3.25
C GLU A 90 6.00 -4.26 4.35
N HIS A 91 6.68 -3.15 4.10
CA HIS A 91 7.54 -2.47 5.07
C HIS A 91 7.19 -0.99 5.01
N LEU A 92 6.69 -0.45 6.12
CA LEU A 92 6.25 0.93 6.22
C LEU A 92 7.06 1.64 7.30
N GLU A 93 7.69 2.74 6.90
CA GLU A 93 8.45 3.63 7.79
C GLU A 93 7.74 4.99 7.87
N ILE A 94 7.45 5.43 9.09
CA ILE A 94 6.79 6.70 9.38
C ILE A 94 7.74 7.54 10.22
N CYS A 95 8.24 8.63 9.64
CA CYS A 95 9.20 9.51 10.27
C CYS A 95 8.55 10.81 10.71
N GLY A 96 8.60 11.10 12.02
CA GLY A 96 8.01 12.28 12.63
C GLY A 96 8.98 13.13 13.44
N SER A 97 8.50 14.28 13.90
CA SER A 97 9.26 15.18 14.76
C SER A 97 9.57 14.58 16.12
N ASP A 98 8.83 13.59 16.61
CA ASP A 98 9.03 13.00 17.95
C ASP A 98 9.65 11.60 17.92
N GLY A 99 9.83 11.03 16.73
CA GLY A 99 10.36 9.68 16.57
C GLY A 99 9.94 9.05 15.24
N GLU A 100 10.12 7.74 15.18
CA GLU A 100 9.92 6.93 14.00
C GLU A 100 9.19 5.64 14.37
N ILE A 101 8.31 5.18 13.47
CA ILE A 101 7.64 3.89 13.55
C ILE A 101 7.99 3.09 12.30
N VAL A 102 8.39 1.82 12.50
CA VAL A 102 8.60 0.85 11.42
C VAL A 102 7.66 -0.31 11.60
N VAL A 103 6.84 -0.61 10.58
CA VAL A 103 5.90 -1.74 10.55
C VAL A 103 6.37 -2.77 9.53
N ASP A 104 6.46 -4.04 9.95
CA ASP A 104 6.86 -5.17 9.11
C ASP A 104 5.72 -6.17 8.89
N ASN A 105 5.55 -6.58 7.62
CA ASN A 105 4.57 -7.58 7.17
C ASN A 105 3.14 -7.32 7.63
N VAL A 106 2.70 -6.07 7.67
CA VAL A 106 1.34 -5.61 8.03
C VAL A 106 0.93 -5.88 9.49
N LEU A 107 1.16 -7.10 10.01
CA LEU A 107 0.70 -7.58 11.31
C LEU A 107 1.80 -8.23 12.17
N THR A 108 3.04 -8.38 11.69
CA THR A 108 4.04 -9.17 12.44
C THR A 108 4.80 -8.38 13.50
N ARG A 109 5.13 -7.12 13.22
CA ARG A 109 5.93 -6.31 14.12
C ARG A 109 5.71 -4.82 13.86
N ALA A 110 5.69 -4.03 14.93
CA ALA A 110 5.88 -2.60 14.88
C ALA A 110 6.99 -2.19 15.85
N THR A 111 7.91 -1.34 15.40
CA THR A 111 9.04 -0.84 16.19
C THR A 111 8.90 0.66 16.36
N LEU A 112 9.02 1.16 17.59
CA LEU A 112 8.92 2.58 17.94
C LEU A 112 10.27 3.09 18.45
N MET A 113 10.77 4.16 17.84
CA MET A 113 12.03 4.81 18.18
C MET A 113 11.77 6.29 18.47
N LYS A 114 11.82 6.69 19.75
CA LYS A 114 11.54 8.07 20.18
C LYS A 114 12.81 8.93 20.09
N ARG A 115 12.70 10.18 19.59
CA ARG A 115 13.83 11.09 19.31
C ARG A 115 14.85 11.24 20.45
N ASN A 116 14.38 11.26 21.69
CA ASN A 116 15.21 11.51 22.88
C ASN A 116 15.32 10.27 23.79
N SER A 117 15.20 9.08 23.21
CA SER A 117 15.31 7.80 23.92
C SER A 117 16.32 6.89 23.23
N GLN A 118 17.12 6.18 24.01
CA GLN A 118 17.94 5.06 23.51
C GLN A 118 17.20 3.72 23.59
N VAL A 119 15.98 3.72 24.15
CA VAL A 119 15.12 2.54 24.22
C VAL A 119 14.35 2.42 22.92
N VAL A 120 14.43 1.23 22.32
CA VAL A 120 13.59 0.80 21.21
C VAL A 120 12.44 -0.02 21.78
N GLU A 121 11.21 0.37 21.49
CA GLU A 121 10.01 -0.34 21.90
C GLU A 121 9.49 -1.18 20.73
N GLU A 122 9.00 -2.39 21.02
CA GLU A 122 8.55 -3.31 20.01
C GLU A 122 7.20 -3.92 20.38
N TYR A 123 6.28 -3.89 19.43
CA TYR A 123 5.04 -4.64 19.47
C TYR A 123 5.15 -5.87 18.57
N ARG A 124 4.70 -7.01 19.09
CA ARG A 124 4.47 -8.24 18.32
C ARG A 124 3.17 -8.90 18.81
N PRO A 125 2.35 -9.47 17.93
CA PRO A 125 1.18 -10.24 18.34
C PRO A 125 1.61 -11.43 19.21
N SER A 126 0.79 -11.73 20.23
CA SER A 126 1.02 -12.88 21.10
C SER A 126 0.82 -14.19 20.33
N ILE A 127 1.68 -15.17 20.58
CA ILE A 127 1.51 -16.53 20.05
C ILE A 127 0.21 -17.21 20.48
N PHE A 128 -0.49 -16.66 21.49
CA PHE A 128 -1.78 -17.15 21.97
C PHE A 128 -2.97 -16.39 21.36
N ARG A 129 -2.73 -15.51 20.38
CA ARG A 129 -3.76 -14.75 19.66
C ARG A 129 -3.68 -15.07 18.17
N ASP A 130 -4.06 -16.28 17.79
CA ASP A 130 -3.91 -16.84 16.43
C ASP A 130 -4.51 -15.94 15.33
N GLU A 131 -5.64 -15.30 15.62
CA GLU A 131 -6.31 -14.34 14.72
C GLU A 131 -5.46 -13.11 14.38
N GLN A 132 -4.47 -12.78 15.21
CA GLN A 132 -3.55 -11.65 15.01
C GLN A 132 -2.23 -12.09 14.38
N LEU A 133 -1.97 -13.40 14.28
CA LEU A 133 -0.72 -13.96 13.72
C LEU A 133 -0.77 -14.18 12.21
N ALA A 134 -1.97 -14.35 11.65
CA ALA A 134 -2.16 -14.64 10.23
C ALA A 134 -2.93 -13.52 9.52
N PHE A 135 -2.48 -13.18 8.31
CA PHE A 135 -3.16 -12.19 7.46
C PHE A 135 -4.66 -12.49 7.30
N ASN A 136 -5.03 -13.76 7.18
CA ASN A 136 -6.43 -14.17 7.06
C ASN A 136 -7.29 -13.81 8.29
N GLY A 137 -6.70 -13.65 9.46
CA GLY A 137 -7.42 -13.21 10.65
C GLY A 137 -7.84 -11.74 10.59
N THR A 138 -7.17 -10.91 9.78
CA THR A 138 -7.54 -9.50 9.59
C THR A 138 -8.93 -9.34 8.99
N PHE A 139 -9.38 -10.28 8.15
CA PHE A 139 -10.73 -10.27 7.58
C PHE A 139 -11.81 -10.42 8.66
N ALA A 140 -11.59 -11.30 9.64
CA ALA A 140 -12.55 -11.48 10.74
C ALA A 140 -12.64 -10.21 11.61
N LEU A 141 -11.50 -9.60 11.92
CA LEU A 141 -11.44 -8.32 12.64
C LEU A 141 -12.15 -7.20 11.87
N ARG A 142 -11.94 -7.12 10.55
CA ARG A 142 -12.61 -6.13 9.70
C ARG A 142 -14.12 -6.33 9.63
N MET A 143 -14.57 -7.58 9.52
CA MET A 143 -16.00 -7.90 9.53
C MET A 143 -16.65 -7.59 10.87
N ALA A 144 -15.97 -7.86 11.99
CA ALA A 144 -16.46 -7.48 13.32
C ALA A 144 -16.61 -5.96 13.44
N ALA A 145 -15.59 -5.19 13.06
CA ALA A 145 -15.65 -3.72 13.08
C ALA A 145 -16.80 -3.16 12.22
N LEU A 146 -17.04 -3.74 11.04
CA LEU A 146 -18.18 -3.37 10.19
C LEU A 146 -19.52 -3.61 10.92
N VAL A 147 -19.68 -4.76 11.58
CA VAL A 147 -20.90 -5.07 12.34
C VAL A 147 -21.06 -4.10 13.52
N ASP A 148 -19.98 -3.78 14.22
CA ASP A 148 -19.99 -2.83 15.34
C ASP A 148 -20.42 -1.43 14.88
N ASP A 149 -19.87 -0.92 13.77
CA ASP A 149 -20.26 0.36 13.18
C ASP A 149 -21.76 0.38 12.86
N LEU A 150 -22.27 -0.68 12.22
CA LEU A 150 -23.69 -0.79 11.85
C LEU A 150 -24.62 -0.85 13.07
N LEU A 151 -24.24 -1.60 14.12
CA LEU A 151 -25.02 -1.70 15.35
C LEU A 151 -25.01 -0.37 16.15
N ALA A 152 -23.95 0.42 16.01
CA ALA A 152 -23.81 1.73 16.62
C ALA A 152 -24.40 2.88 15.79
N ASP A 153 -25.06 2.59 14.67
CA ASP A 153 -25.57 3.57 13.69
C ASP A 153 -24.49 4.57 13.24
N GLN A 154 -23.25 4.09 13.11
CA GLN A 154 -22.11 4.84 12.59
C GLN A 154 -21.86 4.48 11.12
N PRO A 155 -21.42 5.45 10.28
CA PRO A 155 -20.95 5.15 8.94
C PRO A 155 -19.75 4.19 8.99
N PRO A 156 -19.79 3.03 8.31
CA PRO A 156 -18.67 2.10 8.35
C PRO A 156 -17.40 2.67 7.72
N ALA A 157 -16.27 2.52 8.41
CA ALA A 157 -14.95 2.94 7.91
C ALA A 157 -14.06 1.74 7.58
N PRO A 158 -13.26 1.76 6.49
CA PRO A 158 -13.25 2.76 5.42
C PRO A 158 -14.57 2.78 4.64
N THR A 159 -14.89 3.96 4.11
CA THR A 159 -16.12 4.25 3.36
C THR A 159 -15.94 3.99 1.86
N GLY A 160 -17.04 4.05 1.11
CA GLY A 160 -16.97 4.06 -0.37
C GLY A 160 -16.22 5.26 -0.95
N ARG A 161 -16.14 6.38 -0.22
CA ARG A 161 -15.34 7.54 -0.63
C ARG A 161 -13.85 7.26 -0.53
N ASP A 162 -13.42 6.50 0.48
CA ASP A 162 -12.02 6.10 0.62
C ASP A 162 -11.57 5.24 -0.56
N GLY A 163 -12.41 4.28 -0.96
CA GLY A 163 -12.15 3.48 -2.17
C GLY A 163 -12.09 4.32 -3.45
N LEU A 164 -12.99 5.30 -3.60
CA LEU A 164 -12.97 6.22 -4.74
C LEU A 164 -11.71 7.09 -4.75
N GLN A 165 -11.28 7.59 -3.60
CA GLN A 165 -10.10 8.44 -3.49
C GLN A 165 -8.81 7.65 -3.79
N ALA A 166 -8.70 6.41 -3.30
CA ALA A 166 -7.60 5.52 -3.67
C ALA A 166 -7.54 5.25 -5.18
N LEU A 167 -8.70 5.09 -5.84
CA LEU A 167 -8.76 4.94 -7.30
C LEU A 167 -8.33 6.21 -8.04
N ARG A 168 -8.71 7.40 -7.57
CA ARG A 168 -8.28 8.67 -8.18
C ARG A 168 -6.77 8.86 -8.12
N ILE A 169 -6.16 8.52 -6.98
CA ILE A 169 -4.69 8.55 -6.83
C ILE A 169 -4.05 7.54 -7.78
N THR A 170 -4.65 6.35 -7.91
CA THR A 170 -4.19 5.31 -8.85
C THR A 170 -4.20 5.80 -10.30
N GLU A 171 -5.29 6.44 -10.74
CA GLU A 171 -5.36 7.03 -12.09
C GLU A 171 -4.33 8.16 -12.27
N ALA A 172 -4.14 9.01 -11.26
CA ALA A 172 -3.14 10.09 -11.30
C ALA A 172 -1.70 9.53 -11.41
N ILE A 173 -1.41 8.39 -10.80
CA ILE A 173 -0.12 7.69 -10.95
C ILE A 173 0.08 7.25 -12.41
N VAL A 174 -0.96 6.70 -13.04
CA VAL A 174 -0.93 6.30 -14.45
C VAL A 174 -0.71 7.52 -15.35
N GLU A 175 -1.42 8.62 -15.11
CA GLU A 175 -1.24 9.88 -15.85
C GLU A 175 0.18 10.42 -15.68
N SER A 176 0.69 10.44 -14.44
CA SER A 176 2.05 10.91 -14.15
C SER A 176 3.10 10.09 -14.90
N TRP A 177 2.95 8.77 -14.89
CA TRP A 177 3.84 7.88 -15.63
C TRP A 177 3.78 8.14 -17.15
N LYS A 178 2.60 8.39 -17.72
CA LYS A 178 2.44 8.66 -19.16
C LYS A 178 3.05 10.01 -19.54
N GLU A 179 2.82 11.03 -18.73
CA GLU A 179 3.22 12.40 -19.03
C GLU A 179 4.61 12.79 -18.53
N LYS A 180 5.25 11.94 -17.71
CA LYS A 180 6.58 12.15 -17.14
C LYS A 180 6.67 13.44 -16.30
N ARG A 181 5.62 13.75 -15.55
CA ARG A 181 5.54 14.93 -14.67
C ARG A 181 4.75 14.65 -13.39
N GLU A 182 4.80 15.58 -12.45
CA GLU A 182 3.87 15.59 -11.30
C GLU A 182 2.43 15.79 -11.81
N VAL A 183 1.49 15.04 -11.22
CA VAL A 183 0.05 15.15 -11.48
C VAL A 183 -0.68 15.43 -10.17
N THR A 184 -1.55 16.44 -10.19
CA THR A 184 -2.41 16.79 -9.07
C THR A 184 -3.54 15.78 -8.93
N VAL A 185 -3.84 15.38 -7.70
CA VAL A 185 -4.96 14.51 -7.36
C VAL A 185 -6.14 15.37 -6.95
N LYS A 186 -7.33 15.06 -7.48
CA LYS A 186 -8.57 15.67 -7.02
C LYS A 186 -8.97 15.10 -5.65
N ILE A 187 -9.19 15.96 -4.68
CA ILE A 187 -9.81 15.64 -3.38
C ILE A 187 -11.28 16.04 -3.43
N ASP A 188 -12.15 15.25 -2.79
CA ASP A 188 -13.59 15.57 -2.63
C ASP A 188 -13.85 16.47 -1.41
#